data_AF-A0A2D9C5J4-F1
#
_entry.id   AF-A0A2D9C5J4-F1
#
_cell.length_a   1.000
_cell.length_b   1.000
_cell.length_c   1.000
_cell.angle_alpha   90.00
_cell.angle_beta   90.00
_cell.angle_gamma   90.00
#
_symmetry.space_group_name_H-M   'P 1'
#
loop_
_entity.id
_entity.type
_entity.pdbx_description
1 polymer ?
#
loop_
_entity_poly.entity_id
_entity_poly.type
_entity_poly.pdbx_seq_one_letter_code
_entity_poly.pdbx_strand_id
1 'polypeptide(L)'
;MPLSDASVYDCIVDNGENLFKIQIKSTIKLPAKDTITTIQVPLQNSKRVYSKENVDYFAVYVYHFDGFFIFKNNGNMKSVRLSLVGKYSKNFNNFVFERDSQSYS
;
A
#
# COMPACT_ATOMS: atom_id res chain seq x y z
N MET A 1 6.47 10.24 -15.22
CA MET A 1 5.78 8.93 -15.15
C MET A 1 6.76 7.87 -15.62
N PRO A 2 6.95 6.74 -14.93
CA PRO A 2 7.82 5.69 -15.43
C PRO A 2 7.27 5.19 -16.77
N LEU A 3 8.01 5.43 -17.85
CA LEU A 3 7.62 5.13 -19.23
C LEU A 3 7.82 3.65 -19.61
N SER A 4 8.33 2.82 -18.69
CA SER A 4 8.73 1.44 -18.98
C SER A 4 8.42 0.50 -17.81
N ASP A 5 7.97 -0.72 -18.13
CA ASP A 5 7.77 -1.87 -17.21
C ASP A 5 9.08 -2.30 -16.50
N ALA A 6 10.23 -1.79 -16.96
CA ALA A 6 11.51 -1.94 -16.26
C ALA A 6 11.61 -1.11 -14.96
N SER A 7 10.68 -0.19 -14.73
CA SER A 7 10.71 0.67 -13.55
C SER A 7 10.38 -0.12 -12.27
N VAL A 8 11.10 0.20 -11.19
CA VAL A 8 10.98 -0.50 -9.90
C VAL A 8 9.77 0.00 -9.08
N TYR A 9 9.10 1.05 -9.54
CA TYR A 9 7.90 1.65 -8.95
C TYR A 9 6.87 1.92 -10.05
N ASP A 10 5.58 1.97 -9.68
CA ASP A 10 4.48 2.14 -10.64
C ASP A 10 4.08 3.61 -10.81
N CYS A 11 4.21 4.43 -9.76
CA CYS A 11 3.93 5.86 -9.85
C CYS A 11 4.82 6.71 -8.95
N ILE A 12 4.83 8.01 -9.22
CA ILE A 12 5.42 9.04 -8.36
C ILE A 12 4.28 9.93 -7.90
N VAL A 13 4.23 10.22 -6.60
CA VAL A 13 3.33 11.21 -6.02
C VAL A 13 4.15 12.43 -5.65
N ASP A 14 3.72 13.59 -6.14
CA ASP A 14 4.25 14.90 -5.78
C ASP A 14 3.30 15.55 -4.77
N ASN A 15 3.83 15.93 -3.60
CA ASN A 15 3.05 16.64 -2.59
C ASN A 15 3.38 18.15 -2.53
N GLY A 16 4.13 18.67 -3.50
CA GLY A 16 4.59 20.07 -3.57
C GLY A 16 5.93 20.32 -2.88
N GLU A 17 6.42 19.40 -2.07
CA GLU A 17 7.73 19.50 -1.38
C GLU A 17 8.69 18.38 -1.79
N ASN A 18 8.16 17.17 -1.95
CA ASN A 18 8.91 15.95 -2.15
C ASN A 18 8.23 15.07 -3.20
N LEU A 19 9.05 14.29 -3.90
CA LEU A 19 8.60 13.25 -4.83
C LEU A 19 8.73 11.88 -4.15
N PHE A 20 7.63 11.13 -4.10
CA PHE A 20 7.59 9.80 -3.49
C PHE A 20 7.37 8.71 -4.56
N LYS A 21 8.26 7.71 -4.58
CA LYS A 21 8.16 6.53 -5.45
C LYS A 21 7.26 5.49 -4.80
N ILE A 22 6.14 5.17 -5.44
CA ILE A 22 5.13 4.26 -4.91
C ILE A 22 5.11 2.98 -5.75
N GLN A 23 5.27 1.82 -5.10
CA GLN A 23 4.97 0.53 -5.71
C GLN A 23 3.54 0.12 -5.35
N ILE A 24 2.73 -0.12 -6.37
CA ILE A 24 1.35 -0.58 -6.27
C ILE A 24 1.31 -2.10 -6.38
N LYS A 25 0.48 -2.73 -5.55
CA LYS A 25 0.15 -4.16 -5.61
C LYS A 25 -1.34 -4.33 -5.37
N SER A 26 -1.87 -5.47 -5.81
CA SER A 26 -3.24 -5.86 -5.53
C SER A 26 -3.33 -7.32 -5.09
N THR A 27 -4.38 -7.66 -4.36
CA THR A 27 -4.67 -9.04 -3.99
C THR A 27 -6.18 -9.31 -3.91
N ILE A 28 -6.60 -10.42 -4.51
CA ILE A 28 -7.95 -11.00 -4.40
C ILE A 28 -8.04 -12.08 -3.32
N LYS A 29 -6.97 -12.27 -2.54
CA LYS A 29 -6.93 -13.31 -1.50
C LYS A 29 -7.96 -13.02 -0.43
N LEU A 30 -8.63 -14.09 0.01
CA LEU A 30 -9.45 -14.09 1.22
C LEU A 30 -8.60 -14.51 2.42
N PRO A 31 -9.06 -14.20 3.64
CA PRO A 31 -8.43 -14.75 4.83
C PRO A 31 -8.49 -16.29 4.82
N ALA A 32 -7.47 -16.94 5.36
CA ALA A 32 -7.31 -18.39 5.24
C ALA A 32 -8.37 -19.21 6.02
N LYS A 33 -9.01 -18.57 7.01
CA LYS A 33 -10.06 -19.12 7.89
C LYS A 33 -10.93 -17.98 8.37
N ASP A 34 -12.19 -18.26 8.70
CA ASP A 34 -13.14 -17.25 9.20
C ASP A 34 -12.66 -16.57 10.49
N THR A 35 -11.86 -17.27 11.31
CA THR A 35 -11.28 -16.73 12.55
C THR A 35 -10.03 -15.86 12.32
N ILE A 36 -9.44 -15.91 11.14
CA ILE A 36 -8.26 -15.11 10.78
C ILE A 36 -8.75 -13.92 9.98
N THR A 37 -8.54 -12.70 10.47
CA THR A 37 -8.94 -11.47 9.75
C THR A 37 -7.80 -10.87 8.92
N THR A 38 -6.69 -11.60 8.76
CA THR A 38 -5.48 -11.12 8.09
C THR A 38 -5.28 -11.78 6.73
N ILE A 39 -4.87 -10.97 5.74
CA ILE A 39 -4.49 -11.41 4.40
C ILE A 39 -2.99 -11.24 4.22
N GLN A 40 -2.27 -12.31 3.87
CA GLN A 40 -0.84 -12.26 3.60
C GLN A 40 -0.58 -11.91 2.13
N VAL A 41 0.11 -10.79 1.91
CA VAL A 41 0.48 -10.28 0.59
C VAL A 41 2.00 -10.32 0.42
N PRO A 42 2.53 -11.03 -0.58
CA PRO A 42 3.95 -10.98 -0.91
C PRO A 42 4.30 -9.61 -1.52
N LEU A 43 5.28 -8.94 -0.93
CA LEU A 43 5.80 -7.67 -1.41
C LEU A 43 6.98 -7.88 -2.36
N GLN A 44 7.82 -8.89 -2.14
CA GLN A 44 8.95 -9.22 -3.02
C GLN A 44 8.77 -10.60 -3.66
N ASN A 45 9.43 -10.79 -4.80
CA ASN A 45 9.65 -12.10 -5.40
C ASN A 45 11.14 -12.23 -5.78
N SER A 46 11.57 -13.41 -6.23
CA SER A 46 12.98 -13.64 -6.61
C SER A 46 13.49 -12.75 -7.73
N LYS A 47 12.59 -12.08 -8.48
CA LYS A 47 12.93 -11.21 -9.62
C LYS A 47 12.99 -9.72 -9.26
N ARG A 48 12.32 -9.28 -8.19
CA ARG A 48 12.21 -7.86 -7.82
C ARG A 48 12.38 -7.67 -6.31
N VAL A 49 13.48 -6.98 -5.96
CA VAL A 49 13.80 -6.55 -4.59
C VAL A 49 13.56 -5.05 -4.49
N TYR A 50 12.74 -4.66 -3.52
CA TYR A 50 12.38 -3.26 -3.29
C TYR A 50 13.19 -2.70 -2.12
N SER A 51 14.33 -2.09 -2.42
CA SER A 51 15.12 -1.32 -1.46
C SER A 51 14.43 0.00 -1.12
N LYS A 52 14.82 0.62 0.01
CA LYS A 52 14.30 1.92 0.44
C LYS A 52 14.66 3.05 -0.53
N GLU A 53 15.74 2.88 -1.29
CA GLU A 53 16.19 3.86 -2.28
C GLU A 53 15.35 3.82 -3.56
N ASN A 54 14.76 2.67 -3.87
CA ASN A 54 13.99 2.45 -5.09
C ASN A 54 12.49 2.66 -4.91
N VAL A 55 11.97 2.41 -3.71
CA VAL A 55 10.54 2.54 -3.38
C VAL A 55 10.40 3.11 -1.98
N ASP A 56 9.68 4.22 -1.87
CA ASP A 56 9.41 4.92 -0.61
C ASP A 56 8.21 4.32 0.12
N TYR A 57 7.15 3.98 -0.63
CA TYR A 57 5.90 3.44 -0.09
C TYR A 57 5.37 2.28 -0.91
N PHE A 58 4.64 1.39 -0.24
CA PHE A 58 3.78 0.41 -0.87
C PHE A 58 2.31 0.85 -0.73
N ALA A 59 1.58 0.75 -1.83
CA ALA A 59 0.13 0.83 -1.85
C ALA A 59 -0.43 -0.54 -2.26
N VAL A 60 -1.14 -1.22 -1.35
CA VAL A 60 -1.70 -2.55 -1.60
C VAL A 60 -3.21 -2.47 -1.61
N TYR A 61 -3.83 -2.64 -2.77
CA TYR A 61 -5.28 -2.79 -2.88
C TYR A 61 -5.70 -4.20 -2.47
N VAL A 62 -6.63 -4.31 -1.52
CA VAL A 62 -7.14 -5.58 -1.03
C VAL A 62 -8.62 -5.64 -1.37
N TYR A 63 -8.98 -6.44 -2.38
CA TYR A 63 -10.36 -6.54 -2.86
C TYR A 63 -11.34 -6.95 -1.76
N HIS A 64 -10.91 -7.83 -0.85
CA HIS A 64 -11.75 -8.27 0.28
C HIS A 64 -12.17 -7.12 1.22
N PHE A 65 -11.36 -6.07 1.31
CA PHE A 65 -11.65 -4.90 2.15
C PHE A 65 -12.11 -3.68 1.35
N ASP A 66 -12.14 -3.77 0.02
CA ASP A 66 -12.44 -2.65 -0.90
C ASP A 66 -11.65 -1.38 -0.57
N GLY A 67 -10.33 -1.51 -0.48
CA GLY A 67 -9.49 -0.36 -0.19
C GLY A 67 -7.99 -0.64 -0.26
N PHE A 68 -7.22 0.44 -0.09
CA PHE A 68 -5.78 0.43 -0.10
C PHE A 68 -5.22 0.40 1.31
N PHE A 69 -4.15 -0.37 1.51
CA PHE A 69 -3.22 -0.20 2.62
C PHE A 69 -1.98 0.52 2.09
N ILE A 70 -1.72 1.74 2.59
CA ILE A 70 -0.60 2.57 2.16
C ILE A 70 0.40 2.74 3.31
N PHE A 71 1.60 2.19 3.15
CA PHE A 71 2.60 2.19 4.23
C PHE A 71 4.03 2.34 3.70
N LYS A 72 4.89 2.92 4.55
CA LYS A 72 6.29 3.19 4.22
C LYS A 72 7.08 1.90 4.03
N ASN A 73 7.97 1.89 3.04
CA ASN A 73 8.95 0.83 2.86
C ASN A 73 10.04 0.92 3.94
N ASN A 74 10.13 -0.10 4.79
CA ASN A 74 11.17 -0.16 5.83
C ASN A 74 12.44 -0.91 5.38
N GLY A 75 12.47 -1.40 4.15
CA GLY A 75 13.52 -2.25 3.59
C GLY A 75 13.35 -3.73 3.96
N ASN A 76 13.86 -4.62 3.11
CA ASN A 76 13.83 -6.09 3.29
C ASN A 76 12.44 -6.69 3.60
N MET A 77 11.37 -6.02 3.16
CA MET A 77 10.00 -6.47 3.37
C MET A 77 9.63 -7.54 2.35
N LYS A 78 9.64 -8.83 2.75
CA LYS A 78 9.26 -9.93 1.86
C LYS A 78 7.75 -10.06 1.67
N SER A 79 6.99 -9.89 2.75
CA SER A 79 5.53 -9.95 2.74
C SER A 79 4.95 -9.12 3.88
N VAL A 80 3.66 -8.82 3.79
CA VAL A 80 2.90 -8.08 4.79
C VAL A 80 1.61 -8.84 5.13
N ARG A 81 1.13 -8.71 6.37
CA ARG A 81 -0.20 -9.18 6.78
C ARG A 81 -1.10 -7.97 6.99
N LEU A 82 -2.17 -7.90 6.20
CA LEU A 82 -3.09 -6.75 6.17
C LEU A 82 -4.44 -7.15 6.81
N SER A 83 -4.97 -6.26 7.62
CA SER A 83 -6.24 -6.44 8.35
C SER A 83 -6.72 -5.08 8.85
N LEU A 84 -8.04 -4.93 9.02
CA LEU A 84 -8.68 -3.74 9.57
C LEU A 84 -8.47 -3.55 11.08
N VAL A 85 -7.94 -4.56 11.79
CA VAL A 85 -7.74 -4.51 13.26
C VAL A 85 -6.28 -4.75 13.68
N GLY A 86 -5.34 -4.74 12.74
CA GLY A 86 -3.92 -5.05 12.98
C GLY A 86 -2.98 -3.85 12.90
N LYS A 87 -1.66 -4.14 12.87
CA LYS A 87 -0.58 -3.13 12.77
C LYS A 87 -0.80 -2.08 11.66
N TYR A 88 -1.37 -2.51 10.53
CA TYR A 88 -1.58 -1.68 9.35
C TYR A 88 -3.02 -1.14 9.24
N SER A 89 -3.87 -1.28 10.26
CA SER A 89 -5.25 -0.77 10.21
C SER A 89 -5.32 0.73 9.97
N LYS A 90 -4.43 1.50 10.62
CA LYS A 90 -4.30 2.96 10.45
C LYS A 90 -3.81 3.38 9.06
N ASN A 91 -3.34 2.43 8.26
CA ASN A 91 -2.87 2.66 6.89
C ASN A 91 -3.96 2.37 5.85
N PHE A 92 -5.16 1.95 6.28
CA PHE A 92 -6.26 1.62 5.41
C PHE A 92 -6.99 2.88 4.91
N ASN A 93 -7.30 2.91 3.63
CA ASN A 93 -8.07 3.96 2.98
C ASN A 93 -9.01 3.32 1.94
N ASN A 94 -10.31 3.58 2.09
CA ASN A 94 -11.38 3.11 1.20
C ASN A 94 -12.02 4.26 0.40
N PHE A 95 -11.29 5.36 0.19
CA PHE A 95 -11.74 6.55 -0.53
C PHE A 95 -12.94 7.28 0.10
N VAL A 96 -13.30 6.95 1.34
CA VAL A 96 -14.25 7.77 2.12
C VAL A 96 -13.47 8.94 2.69
N PHE A 97 -13.58 10.08 2.01
CA PHE A 97 -13.07 11.35 2.51
C PHE A 97 -14.17 12.03 3.32
N GLU A 98 -14.03 12.04 4.64
CA GLU A 98 -14.83 12.95 5.45
C GLU A 98 -14.40 14.36 5.07
N ARG A 99 -15.30 15.13 4.45
CA ARG A 99 -15.08 16.57 4.36
C ARG A 99 -15.18 17.08 5.77
N ASP A 100 -14.07 17.52 6.35
CA ASP A 100 -14.14 18.44 7.47
C ASP A 100 -15.03 19.59 7.02
N SER A 101 -16.25 19.64 7.57
CA SER A 101 -17.08 20.82 7.50
C SER A 101 -16.32 21.92 8.20
N GLN A 102 -15.46 22.62 7.45
CA GLN A 102 -14.93 23.90 7.84
C GLN A 102 -16.13 24.82 7.97
N SER A 103 -16.61 24.92 9.20
CA SER A 103 -17.47 25.99 9.66
C SER A 103 -16.72 27.28 9.40
N TYR A 104 -16.99 27.91 8.26
CA TYR A 104 -16.67 29.31 8.06
C TYR A 104 -17.63 30.09 8.96
N SER A 105 -17.20 30.32 10.20
CA SER A 105 -17.71 31.35 11.10
C SER A 105 -16.91 32.63 10.93
#